data_AF-A0A1F3BJ66-F1
#
_entry.id   AF-A0A1F3BJ66-F1
#
_cell.length_a   1.000
_cell.length_b   1.000
_cell.length_c   1.000
_cell.angle_alpha   90.00
_cell.angle_beta   90.00
_cell.angle_gamma   90.00
#
_symmetry.space_group_name_H-M   'P 1'
#
loop_
_entity.id
_entity.type
_entity.pdbx_description
1 polymer ?
#
loop_
_entity_poly.entity_id
_entity_poly.type
_entity_poly.pdbx_seq_one_letter_code
_entity_poly.pdbx_strand_id
1 'polypeptide(L)'
;MEIAEDNQDIINNKDNKVLQEFEKNVLQKKKTPILFKILITIASLFICYFIFLMFYFPIKQVKEFNNTYADSTLYSEEEKIILLDDNYSSLKIKEAFLQTRLSMAKSDSICFSIDLVDSLLMLEVKGVVIHEAKITKIEISRFFSRVDNEALIKFLSESFIIGNKNATIEKEPYILKKAPKDTIEAATQIFTPDTLAQEIICMTMLFNKNLLLEINQSEEKPEHKNISYNIKTKVQSFKYIINRVFDYKSPTYIPKISIELPKRDIKSIYRAIPYHSQMALHL
;
A
#
# COMPACT_ATOMS: atom_id res chain seq x y z
N MET A 1 -4.95 -7.22 -91.15
CA MET A 1 -5.70 -8.10 -90.22
C MET A 1 -4.67 -8.80 -89.35
N GLU A 2 -3.86 -8.02 -88.61
CA GLU A 2 -2.61 -8.51 -87.98
C GLU A 2 -2.26 -7.69 -86.71
N ILE A 3 -3.24 -6.99 -86.12
CA ILE A 3 -3.05 -6.14 -84.92
C ILE A 3 -3.95 -6.63 -83.76
N ALA A 4 -4.78 -7.65 -83.98
CA ALA A 4 -5.74 -8.13 -82.98
C ALA A 4 -5.23 -9.33 -82.14
N GLU A 5 -4.27 -10.11 -82.62
CA GLU A 5 -3.77 -11.29 -81.87
C GLU A 5 -2.71 -10.92 -80.83
N ASP A 6 -1.87 -9.91 -81.08
CA ASP A 6 -0.75 -9.56 -80.19
C ASP A 6 -1.19 -8.89 -78.86
N ASN A 7 -2.42 -8.34 -78.82
CA ASN A 7 -2.96 -7.72 -77.60
C ASN A 7 -3.64 -8.70 -76.64
N GLN A 8 -4.06 -9.89 -77.09
CA GLN A 8 -4.69 -10.89 -76.21
C GLN A 8 -3.67 -11.63 -75.33
N ASP A 9 -2.46 -11.87 -75.84
CA ASP A 9 -1.40 -12.54 -75.08
C ASP A 9 -0.80 -11.66 -73.98
N ILE A 10 -0.75 -10.33 -74.20
CA ILE A 10 -0.26 -9.37 -73.20
C ILE A 10 -1.24 -9.24 -72.03
N ILE A 11 -2.55 -9.28 -72.28
CA ILE A 11 -3.59 -9.20 -71.24
C ILE A 11 -3.60 -10.48 -70.40
N ASN A 12 -3.56 -11.65 -71.03
CA ASN A 12 -3.53 -12.94 -70.34
C ASN A 12 -2.28 -13.14 -69.46
N ASN A 13 -1.14 -12.59 -69.84
CA ASN A 13 0.08 -12.70 -69.05
C ASN A 13 0.08 -11.75 -67.84
N LYS A 14 -0.57 -10.60 -67.96
CA LYS A 14 -0.69 -9.62 -66.86
C LYS A 14 -1.65 -10.12 -65.78
N ASP A 15 -2.78 -10.70 -66.17
CA ASP A 15 -3.78 -11.23 -65.24
C ASP A 15 -3.26 -12.46 -64.49
N ASN A 16 -2.50 -13.33 -65.15
CA ASN A 16 -1.85 -14.47 -64.49
C ASN A 16 -0.77 -14.04 -63.49
N LYS A 17 -0.04 -12.95 -63.77
CA LYS A 17 0.98 -12.43 -62.85
C LYS A 17 0.35 -11.79 -61.61
N VAL A 18 -0.76 -11.08 -61.78
CA VAL A 18 -1.54 -10.50 -60.66
C VAL A 18 -2.15 -11.61 -59.81
N LEU A 19 -2.70 -12.67 -60.41
CA LEU A 19 -3.23 -13.83 -59.68
C LEU A 19 -2.14 -14.58 -58.91
N GLN A 20 -0.97 -14.80 -59.50
CA GLN A 20 0.16 -15.43 -58.81
C GLN A 20 0.72 -14.58 -57.67
N GLU A 21 0.72 -13.26 -57.82
CA GLU A 21 1.15 -12.32 -56.77
C GLU A 21 0.11 -12.20 -55.65
N PHE A 22 -1.18 -12.31 -55.97
CA PHE A 22 -2.27 -12.39 -54.98
C PHE A 22 -2.23 -13.72 -54.20
N GLU A 23 -2.02 -14.85 -54.87
CA GLU A 23 -1.89 -16.17 -54.22
C GLU A 23 -0.66 -16.25 -53.31
N LYS A 24 0.49 -15.69 -53.74
CA LYS A 24 1.69 -15.61 -52.90
C LYS A 24 1.46 -14.75 -51.65
N ASN A 25 0.75 -13.63 -51.77
CA ASN A 25 0.40 -12.76 -50.64
C ASN A 25 -0.64 -13.40 -49.69
N VAL A 26 -1.58 -14.19 -50.21
CA VAL A 26 -2.56 -14.95 -49.39
C VAL A 26 -1.87 -16.12 -48.67
N LEU A 27 -0.92 -16.80 -49.31
CA LEU A 27 -0.17 -17.92 -48.71
C LEU A 27 0.88 -17.46 -47.69
N GLN A 28 1.48 -16.27 -47.84
CA GLN A 28 2.39 -15.70 -46.83
C GLN A 28 1.67 -15.29 -45.53
N LYS A 29 0.36 -15.03 -45.57
CA LYS A 29 -0.43 -14.62 -44.38
C LYS A 29 -0.78 -15.78 -43.42
N LYS A 30 -0.45 -17.03 -43.75
CA LYS A 30 -0.81 -18.24 -42.99
C LYS A 30 0.29 -18.84 -42.09
N LYS A 31 1.50 -18.26 -42.06
CA LYS A 31 2.66 -18.79 -41.29
C LYS A 31 2.87 -18.21 -39.88
N THR A 32 1.98 -17.35 -39.40
CA THR A 32 2.04 -16.80 -38.03
C THR A 32 1.27 -17.55 -36.92
N PRO A 33 0.49 -18.63 -37.12
CA PRO A 33 -0.26 -19.23 -36.02
C PRO A 33 0.60 -20.10 -35.08
N ILE A 34 1.74 -20.62 -35.54
CA ILE A 34 2.59 -21.53 -34.73
C ILE A 34 3.46 -20.73 -33.76
N LEU A 35 4.13 -19.67 -34.23
CA LEU A 35 4.92 -18.78 -33.37
C LEU A 35 4.04 -18.07 -32.33
N PHE A 36 2.83 -17.67 -32.72
CA PHE A 36 1.87 -17.08 -31.80
C PHE A 36 1.39 -18.06 -30.72
N LYS A 37 1.16 -19.34 -31.05
CA LYS A 37 0.85 -20.39 -30.08
C LYS A 37 2.00 -20.62 -29.09
N ILE A 38 3.25 -20.66 -29.56
CA ILE A 38 4.42 -20.82 -28.68
C ILE A 38 4.55 -19.63 -27.72
N LEU A 39 4.38 -18.41 -28.21
CA LEU A 39 4.43 -17.21 -27.39
C LEU A 39 3.34 -17.20 -26.30
N ILE A 40 2.11 -17.63 -26.63
CA ILE A 40 1.02 -17.76 -25.66
C ILE A 40 1.35 -18.81 -24.59
N THR A 41 1.90 -19.97 -24.97
CA THR A 41 2.28 -21.01 -24.01
C THR A 41 3.36 -20.52 -23.04
N ILE A 42 4.37 -19.81 -23.54
CA ILE A 42 5.43 -19.22 -22.70
C ILE A 42 4.83 -18.14 -21.77
N ALA A 43 3.98 -17.26 -22.29
CA ALA A 43 3.30 -16.25 -21.48
C ALA A 43 2.42 -16.89 -20.40
N SER A 44 1.70 -17.97 -20.73
CA SER A 44 0.87 -18.72 -19.78
C SER A 44 1.71 -19.36 -18.67
N LEU A 45 2.86 -19.97 -19.01
CA LEU A 45 3.80 -20.51 -18.02
C LEU A 45 4.32 -19.42 -17.08
N PHE A 46 4.65 -18.25 -17.62
CA PHE A 46 5.10 -17.11 -16.84
C PHE A 46 4.00 -16.61 -15.89
N ILE A 47 2.74 -16.52 -16.36
CA ILE A 47 1.59 -16.15 -15.53
C ILE A 47 1.38 -17.18 -14.41
N CYS A 48 1.41 -18.48 -14.71
CA CYS A 48 1.29 -19.53 -13.71
C CYS A 48 2.41 -19.45 -12.66
N TYR A 49 3.65 -19.20 -13.08
CA TYR A 49 4.78 -19.00 -12.17
C TYR A 49 4.58 -17.77 -11.26
N PHE A 50 4.10 -16.66 -11.82
CA PHE A 50 3.79 -15.46 -11.04
C PHE A 50 2.68 -15.69 -10.02
N ILE A 51 1.63 -16.43 -10.39
CA ILE A 51 0.55 -16.82 -9.49
C ILE A 51 1.13 -17.68 -8.35
N PHE A 52 1.94 -18.69 -8.67
CA PHE A 52 2.60 -19.52 -7.67
C PHE A 52 3.43 -18.71 -6.67
N LEU A 53 4.25 -17.77 -7.17
CA LEU A 53 5.03 -16.87 -6.31
C LEU A 53 4.15 -16.03 -5.39
N MET A 54 3.02 -15.48 -5.87
CA MET A 54 2.10 -14.70 -5.04
C MET A 54 1.55 -15.51 -3.86
N PHE A 55 1.37 -16.82 -4.00
CA PHE A 55 0.92 -17.68 -2.91
C PHE A 55 2.07 -18.13 -1.99
N TYR A 56 3.24 -18.40 -2.56
CA TYR A 56 4.39 -18.90 -1.80
C TYR A 56 4.99 -17.83 -0.85
N PHE A 57 5.13 -16.59 -1.30
CA PHE A 57 5.78 -15.53 -0.51
C PHE A 57 5.10 -15.23 0.83
N PRO A 58 3.76 -15.05 0.91
CA PRO A 58 3.07 -14.84 2.19
C PRO A 58 3.30 -16.00 3.18
N ILE A 59 3.30 -17.24 2.70
CA ILE A 59 3.50 -18.43 3.53
C ILE A 59 4.92 -18.44 4.10
N LYS A 60 5.93 -18.20 3.25
CA LYS A 60 7.32 -18.10 3.68
C LYS A 60 7.49 -16.99 4.72
N GLN A 61 6.84 -15.84 4.54
CA GLN A 61 6.95 -14.72 5.45
C GLN A 61 6.34 -15.01 6.82
N VAL A 62 5.18 -15.66 6.88
CA VAL A 62 4.56 -16.08 8.15
C VAL A 62 5.50 -17.02 8.90
N LYS A 63 6.10 -18.00 8.20
CA LYS A 63 7.07 -18.90 8.81
C LYS A 63 8.31 -18.19 9.34
N GLU A 64 8.86 -17.26 8.56
CA GLU A 64 10.02 -16.45 8.97
C GLU A 64 9.68 -15.55 10.16
N PHE A 65 8.49 -14.96 10.17
CA PHE A 65 7.99 -14.16 11.28
C PHE A 65 7.85 -14.99 12.55
N ASN A 66 7.19 -16.14 12.47
CA ASN A 66 7.03 -17.05 13.60
C ASN A 66 8.42 -17.48 14.12
N ASN A 67 9.37 -17.82 13.26
CA ASN A 67 10.72 -18.16 13.70
C ASN A 67 11.50 -16.99 14.35
N THR A 68 11.18 -15.75 13.98
CA THR A 68 11.87 -14.55 14.50
C THR A 68 11.31 -14.13 15.86
N TYR A 69 10.00 -14.26 16.05
CA TYR A 69 9.29 -13.75 17.22
C TYR A 69 8.73 -14.83 18.16
N ALA A 70 8.59 -16.08 17.72
CA ALA A 70 8.35 -17.19 18.64
C ALA A 70 9.65 -17.44 19.39
N ASP A 71 9.59 -17.26 20.71
CA ASP A 71 10.71 -17.44 21.60
C ASP A 71 10.35 -18.59 22.52
N SER A 72 10.94 -19.75 22.25
CA SER A 72 10.62 -20.99 22.96
C SER A 72 10.83 -20.92 24.47
N THR A 73 11.44 -19.83 24.98
CA THR A 73 11.71 -19.59 26.39
C THR A 73 10.71 -18.67 27.10
N LEU A 74 9.88 -17.91 26.36
CA LEU A 74 8.93 -16.96 26.97
C LEU A 74 7.72 -17.66 27.59
N TYR A 75 7.32 -18.80 27.03
CA TYR A 75 6.17 -19.56 27.50
C TYR A 75 6.55 -21.02 27.65
N SER A 76 6.11 -21.62 28.77
CA SER A 76 6.13 -23.07 28.95
C SER A 76 5.26 -23.77 27.90
N GLU A 77 5.52 -25.05 27.66
CA GLU A 77 4.70 -25.84 26.71
C GLU A 77 3.21 -25.87 27.10
N GLU A 78 2.91 -25.84 28.40
CA GLU A 78 1.54 -25.74 28.91
C GLU A 78 0.89 -24.39 28.54
N GLU A 79 1.62 -23.28 28.71
CA GLU A 79 1.16 -21.95 28.33
C GLU A 79 0.98 -21.82 26.81
N LYS A 80 1.83 -22.45 25.99
CA LYS A 80 1.65 -22.48 24.53
C LYS A 80 0.36 -23.15 24.11
N ILE A 81 -0.05 -24.21 24.81
CA ILE A 81 -1.34 -24.87 24.56
C ILE A 81 -2.48 -23.93 24.96
N ILE A 82 -2.36 -23.24 26.09
CA ILE A 82 -3.39 -22.29 26.55
C ILE A 82 -3.49 -21.07 25.60
N LEU A 83 -2.38 -20.65 24.99
CA LEU A 83 -2.36 -19.59 23.97
C LEU A 83 -3.11 -19.94 22.67
N LEU A 84 -3.48 -21.21 22.46
CA LEU A 84 -4.38 -21.60 21.37
C LEU A 84 -5.84 -21.21 21.65
N ASP A 85 -6.20 -20.91 22.91
CA ASP A 85 -7.50 -20.34 23.25
C ASP A 85 -7.56 -18.87 22.82
N ASP A 86 -8.53 -18.55 21.97
CA ASP A 86 -8.79 -17.19 21.47
C ASP A 86 -9.02 -16.19 22.61
N ASN A 87 -9.67 -16.61 23.70
CA ASN A 87 -9.93 -15.72 24.83
C ASN A 87 -8.64 -15.38 25.58
N TYR A 88 -7.82 -16.37 25.88
CA TYR A 88 -6.57 -16.16 26.61
C TYR A 88 -5.56 -15.36 25.77
N SER A 89 -5.44 -15.69 24.47
CA SER A 89 -4.59 -14.95 23.55
C SER A 89 -5.03 -13.49 23.40
N SER A 90 -6.34 -13.20 23.33
CA SER A 90 -6.83 -11.81 23.28
C SER A 90 -6.46 -11.02 24.54
N LEU A 91 -6.51 -11.63 25.72
CA LEU A 91 -6.08 -11.01 26.98
C LEU A 91 -4.58 -10.73 26.99
N LYS A 92 -3.77 -11.64 26.45
CA LYS A 92 -2.31 -11.46 26.33
C LYS A 92 -1.94 -10.40 25.31
N ILE A 93 -2.66 -10.31 24.20
CA ILE A 93 -2.52 -9.23 23.22
C ILE A 93 -2.86 -7.88 23.86
N LYS A 94 -3.95 -7.81 24.63
CA LYS A 94 -4.32 -6.62 25.39
C LYS A 94 -3.28 -6.25 26.45
N GLU A 95 -2.72 -7.24 27.16
CA GLU A 95 -1.61 -7.04 28.10
C GLU A 95 -0.40 -6.43 27.39
N ALA A 96 0.03 -7.00 26.26
CA ALA A 96 1.15 -6.50 25.46
C ALA A 96 0.90 -5.06 24.95
N PHE A 97 -0.32 -4.74 24.55
CA PHE A 97 -0.73 -3.38 24.17
C PHE A 97 -0.56 -2.40 25.33
N LEU A 98 -1.06 -2.74 26.52
CA LEU A 98 -0.97 -1.88 27.71
C LEU A 98 0.49 -1.71 28.17
N GLN A 99 1.29 -2.78 28.14
CA GLN A 99 2.72 -2.72 28.42
C GLN A 99 3.46 -1.80 27.44
N THR A 100 3.11 -1.87 26.15
CA THR A 100 3.67 -1.00 25.12
C THR A 100 3.30 0.45 25.37
N ARG A 101 2.02 0.75 25.65
CA ARG A 101 1.58 2.10 26.03
C ARG A 101 2.30 2.62 27.27
N LEU A 102 2.48 1.78 28.29
CA LEU A 102 3.22 2.13 29.50
C LEU A 102 4.70 2.44 29.19
N SER A 103 5.33 1.69 28.29
CA SER A 103 6.70 1.96 27.85
C SER A 103 6.81 3.28 27.07
N MET A 104 5.84 3.56 26.20
CA MET A 104 5.76 4.81 25.43
C MET A 104 5.50 6.02 26.33
N ALA A 105 4.76 5.85 27.42
CA ALA A 105 4.48 6.90 28.40
C ALA A 105 5.75 7.40 29.13
N LYS A 106 6.85 6.65 29.09
CA LYS A 106 8.15 7.11 29.61
C LYS A 106 8.81 8.17 28.72
N SER A 107 8.35 8.32 27.48
CA SER A 107 8.83 9.32 26.53
C SER A 107 8.08 10.64 26.67
N ASP A 108 8.80 11.74 26.49
CA ASP A 108 8.24 13.10 26.48
C ASP A 108 7.66 13.50 25.11
N SER A 109 7.78 12.64 24.10
CA SER A 109 7.27 12.89 22.74
C SER A 109 5.81 12.48 22.58
N ILE A 110 5.08 13.17 21.70
CA ILE A 110 3.75 12.73 21.27
C ILE A 110 3.86 11.36 20.60
N CYS A 111 3.10 10.42 21.11
CA CYS A 111 2.95 9.08 20.61
C CYS A 111 1.49 8.82 20.25
N PHE A 112 1.20 7.67 19.65
CA PHE A 112 -0.18 7.33 19.31
C PHE A 112 -0.45 5.85 19.51
N SER A 113 -1.66 5.49 19.90
CA SER A 113 -2.10 4.12 20.01
C SER A 113 -3.28 3.89 19.10
N ILE A 114 -3.34 2.68 18.54
CA ILE A 114 -4.42 2.25 17.66
C ILE A 114 -5.05 1.03 18.31
N ASP A 115 -6.31 1.18 18.67
CA ASP A 115 -7.15 0.11 19.13
C ASP A 115 -8.11 -0.30 18.01
N LEU A 116 -7.83 -1.42 17.34
CA LEU A 116 -8.70 -1.91 16.28
C LEU A 116 -9.93 -2.63 16.82
N VAL A 117 -9.89 -3.14 18.06
CA VAL A 117 -11.02 -3.79 18.72
C VAL A 117 -12.08 -2.75 19.06
N ASP A 118 -11.65 -1.66 19.70
CA ASP A 118 -12.55 -0.54 20.06
C ASP A 118 -12.73 0.47 18.92
N SER A 119 -12.01 0.29 17.80
CA SER A 119 -12.03 1.17 16.63
C SER A 119 -11.65 2.62 16.97
N LEU A 120 -10.57 2.80 17.73
CA LEU A 120 -10.08 4.10 18.18
C LEU A 120 -8.62 4.32 17.78
N LEU A 121 -8.30 5.54 17.37
CA LEU A 121 -6.93 6.05 17.29
C LEU A 121 -6.77 7.16 18.32
N MET A 122 -5.81 7.02 19.22
CA MET A 122 -5.54 7.97 20.29
C MET A 122 -4.15 8.58 20.11
N LEU A 123 -4.04 9.90 20.27
CA LEU A 123 -2.76 10.58 20.47
C LEU A 123 -2.51 10.69 21.97
N GLU A 124 -1.29 10.39 22.38
CA GLU A 124 -0.89 10.32 23.78
C GLU A 124 0.40 11.10 24.04
N VAL A 125 0.50 11.68 25.25
CA VAL A 125 1.73 12.30 25.78
C VAL A 125 1.86 11.87 27.23
N LYS A 126 2.98 11.26 27.61
CA LYS A 126 3.20 10.75 28.98
C LYS A 126 2.07 9.85 29.50
N GLY A 127 1.45 9.07 28.60
CA GLY A 127 0.33 8.19 28.90
C GLY A 127 -1.03 8.88 29.03
N VAL A 128 -1.12 10.20 28.81
CA VAL A 128 -2.37 10.96 28.79
C VAL A 128 -2.87 11.08 27.35
N VAL A 129 -4.11 10.69 27.11
CA VAL A 129 -4.78 10.85 25.81
C VAL A 129 -5.14 12.33 25.60
N ILE A 130 -4.59 12.93 24.55
CA ILE A 130 -4.81 14.35 24.19
C ILE A 130 -5.78 14.53 23.02
N HIS A 131 -5.98 13.47 22.22
CA HIS A 131 -6.91 13.46 21.10
C HIS A 131 -7.34 12.03 20.83
N GLU A 132 -8.61 11.86 20.51
CA GLU A 132 -9.21 10.57 20.18
C GLU A 132 -9.99 10.72 18.86
N ALA A 133 -9.81 9.76 17.96
CA ALA A 133 -10.47 9.71 16.67
C ALA A 133 -11.09 8.33 16.47
N LYS A 134 -12.37 8.31 16.07
CA LYS A 134 -13.09 7.07 15.80
C LYS A 134 -12.76 6.55 14.41
N ILE A 135 -12.34 5.29 14.35
CA ILE A 135 -12.10 4.56 13.11
C ILE A 135 -13.45 4.13 12.52
N THR A 136 -13.66 4.47 11.26
CA THR A 136 -14.91 4.19 10.53
C THR A 136 -14.85 2.87 9.77
N LYS A 137 -13.66 2.51 9.27
CA LYS A 137 -13.41 1.27 8.54
C LYS A 137 -12.04 0.73 8.88
N ILE A 138 -11.94 -0.59 9.01
CA ILE A 138 -10.70 -1.31 9.31
C ILE A 138 -10.51 -2.41 8.27
N GLU A 139 -9.33 -2.46 7.66
CA GLU A 139 -8.88 -3.54 6.79
C GLU A 139 -7.52 -4.06 7.26
N ILE A 140 -7.50 -5.28 7.77
CA ILE A 140 -6.29 -5.93 8.29
C ILE A 140 -5.81 -6.98 7.29
N SER A 141 -4.50 -7.03 7.07
CA SER A 141 -3.91 -8.10 6.27
C SER A 141 -4.18 -9.49 6.86
N ARG A 142 -4.47 -10.47 6.00
CA ARG A 142 -4.54 -11.90 6.33
C ARG A 142 -3.26 -12.49 6.94
N PHE A 143 -2.17 -11.73 6.95
CA PHE A 143 -0.96 -12.08 7.67
C PHE A 143 -1.23 -12.24 9.17
N PHE A 144 -1.95 -11.31 9.78
CA PHE A 144 -2.20 -11.31 11.23
C PHE A 144 -3.06 -12.49 11.68
N SER A 145 -3.94 -12.99 10.80
CA SER A 145 -4.77 -14.17 11.09
C SER A 145 -4.05 -15.51 10.88
N ARG A 146 -2.76 -15.51 10.51
CA ARG A 146 -1.99 -16.72 10.17
C ARG A 146 -0.71 -16.88 10.98
N VAL A 147 -0.27 -15.84 11.67
CA VAL A 147 0.90 -15.89 12.54
C VAL A 147 0.54 -16.56 13.86
N ASP A 148 1.54 -17.15 14.51
CA ASP A 148 1.33 -17.81 15.80
C ASP A 148 1.08 -16.74 16.88
N ASN A 149 0.14 -17.01 17.80
CA ASN A 149 -0.24 -16.06 18.85
C ASN A 149 0.96 -15.62 19.69
N GLU A 150 1.86 -16.54 20.03
CA GLU A 150 3.10 -16.24 20.75
C GLU A 150 3.96 -15.18 20.03
N ALA A 151 4.22 -15.42 18.73
CA ALA A 151 5.00 -14.51 17.90
C ALA A 151 4.31 -13.16 17.75
N LEU A 152 2.97 -13.15 17.63
CA LEU A 152 2.18 -11.93 17.55
C LEU A 152 2.24 -11.12 18.84
N ILE A 153 2.09 -11.76 20.01
CA ILE A 153 2.16 -11.09 21.31
C ILE A 153 3.53 -10.43 21.49
N LYS A 154 4.64 -11.15 21.20
CA LYS A 154 6.00 -10.58 21.27
C LYS A 154 6.20 -9.44 20.26
N PHE A 155 5.62 -9.56 19.07
CA PHE A 155 5.69 -8.50 18.06
C PHE A 155 5.00 -7.21 18.53
N LEU A 156 3.84 -7.33 19.18
CA LEU A 156 3.02 -6.24 19.70
C LEU A 156 3.49 -5.68 21.05
N SER A 157 4.33 -6.42 21.80
CA SER A 157 4.80 -6.01 23.14
C SER A 157 5.88 -4.93 23.14
N GLU A 158 6.38 -4.53 21.96
CA GLU A 158 7.30 -3.40 21.86
C GLU A 158 6.79 -2.38 20.86
N SER A 159 6.99 -1.10 21.19
CA SER A 159 6.51 0.03 20.40
C SER A 159 7.05 0.01 18.96
N PHE A 160 6.20 0.36 18.02
CA PHE A 160 6.59 0.59 16.63
C PHE A 160 7.11 2.01 16.47
N ILE A 161 8.22 2.20 15.77
CA ILE A 161 8.79 3.54 15.53
C ILE A 161 8.60 3.90 14.05
N ILE A 162 8.06 5.08 13.78
CA ILE A 162 7.92 5.58 12.41
C ILE A 162 9.31 5.72 11.78
N GLY A 163 9.55 4.95 10.71
CA GLY A 163 10.75 5.05 9.90
C GLY A 163 10.56 5.98 8.71
N ASN A 164 9.44 5.83 7.99
CA ASN A 164 9.11 6.69 6.85
C ASN A 164 7.61 7.05 6.88
N LYS A 165 7.29 8.28 6.49
CA LYS A 165 5.91 8.77 6.38
C LYS A 165 5.73 9.51 5.06
N ASN A 166 4.59 9.30 4.42
CA ASN A 166 4.19 10.05 3.23
C ASN A 166 2.72 10.47 3.39
N ALA A 167 2.38 11.69 2.98
CA ALA A 167 1.01 12.17 3.05
C ALA A 167 0.70 13.11 1.89
N THR A 168 -0.58 13.22 1.53
CA THR A 168 -1.04 14.19 0.52
C THR A 168 -1.00 15.63 1.03
N ILE A 169 -0.98 15.81 2.36
CA ILE A 169 -0.95 17.12 3.00
C ILE A 169 0.44 17.46 3.53
N GLU A 170 0.74 18.75 3.58
CA GLU A 170 1.95 19.25 4.21
C GLU A 170 1.88 19.14 5.74
N LYS A 171 3.01 18.77 6.33
CA LYS A 171 3.17 18.60 7.77
C LYS A 171 3.10 19.94 8.51
N GLU A 172 3.81 20.93 7.98
CA GLU A 172 3.89 22.29 8.53
C GLU A 172 3.55 23.27 7.39
N PRO A 173 2.28 23.70 7.25
CA PRO A 173 1.92 24.64 6.20
C PRO A 173 2.54 25.99 6.53
N TYR A 174 3.30 26.55 5.59
CA TYR A 174 3.82 27.90 5.71
C TYR A 174 3.06 28.84 4.76
N ILE A 175 2.79 30.05 5.23
CA ILE A 175 2.15 31.10 4.43
C ILE A 175 3.19 32.17 4.20
N LEU A 176 3.68 32.29 2.96
CA LEU A 176 4.63 33.34 2.60
C LEU A 176 3.88 34.67 2.47
N LYS A 177 3.99 35.52 3.48
CA LYS A 177 3.44 36.89 3.44
C LYS A 177 4.49 37.85 2.89
N LYS A 178 4.14 38.58 1.83
CA LYS A 178 4.90 39.76 1.41
C LYS A 178 4.46 40.95 2.26
N ALA A 179 5.43 41.63 2.87
CA ALA A 179 5.14 42.84 3.61
C ALA A 179 4.51 43.88 2.65
N PRO A 180 3.38 44.49 3.04
CA PRO A 180 2.80 45.58 2.25
C PRO A 180 3.77 46.76 2.27
N LYS A 181 3.93 47.44 1.14
CA LYS A 181 4.77 48.63 1.05
C LYS A 181 4.09 49.84 1.68
N ASP A 182 2.77 49.91 1.58
CA ASP A 182 1.96 51.05 2.01
C ASP A 182 0.69 50.63 2.77
N THR A 183 0.14 51.55 3.59
CA THR A 183 -1.09 51.36 4.38
C THR A 183 -2.33 51.09 3.53
N ILE A 184 -2.36 51.57 2.29
CA ILE A 184 -3.45 51.30 1.33
C ILE A 184 -3.38 49.86 0.80
N GLU A 185 -2.17 49.34 0.57
CA GLU A 185 -1.93 47.94 0.16
C GLU A 185 -2.19 46.97 1.32
N ALA A 186 -1.95 47.40 2.56
CA ALA A 186 -2.30 46.63 3.75
C ALA A 186 -3.82 46.42 3.90
N ALA A 187 -4.63 47.41 3.50
CA ALA A 187 -6.09 47.32 3.56
C ALA A 187 -6.70 46.41 2.48
N THR A 188 -6.00 46.18 1.36
CA THR A 188 -6.46 45.32 0.26
C THR A 188 -5.97 43.87 0.36
N GLN A 189 -5.01 43.57 1.25
CA GLN A 189 -4.65 42.20 1.62
C GLN A 189 -5.74 41.53 2.48
N ILE A 190 -6.94 41.39 1.93
CA ILE A 190 -8.02 40.62 2.55
C ILE A 190 -7.64 39.14 2.43
N PHE A 191 -7.38 38.52 3.58
CA PHE A 191 -7.12 37.09 3.70
C PHE A 191 -8.36 36.31 3.27
N THR A 192 -8.35 35.76 2.07
CA THR A 192 -9.27 34.66 1.73
C THR A 192 -8.62 33.37 2.21
N PRO A 193 -9.14 32.70 3.26
CA PRO A 193 -8.69 31.35 3.58
C PRO A 193 -8.93 30.51 2.33
N ASP A 194 -7.90 29.77 1.92
CA ASP A 194 -7.97 28.84 0.80
C ASP A 194 -8.98 27.72 1.13
N THR A 195 -10.24 28.03 0.84
CA THR A 195 -11.43 27.25 1.15
C THR A 195 -11.89 26.45 -0.06
N LEU A 196 -11.21 26.59 -1.21
CA LEU A 196 -11.64 26.06 -2.50
C LEU A 196 -11.00 24.71 -2.86
N ALA A 197 -9.88 24.32 -2.23
CA ALA A 197 -9.31 22.99 -2.45
C ALA A 197 -9.93 21.97 -1.48
N GLN A 198 -10.98 21.26 -1.92
CA GLN A 198 -11.36 19.98 -1.31
C GLN A 198 -10.23 18.96 -1.57
N GLU A 199 -9.19 19.01 -0.74
CA GLU A 199 -8.09 18.06 -0.78
C GLU A 199 -8.52 16.75 -0.13
N ILE A 200 -8.33 15.65 -0.86
CA ILE A 200 -8.44 14.30 -0.32
C ILE A 200 -7.22 14.07 0.56
N ILE A 201 -7.43 13.75 1.83
CA ILE A 201 -6.34 13.56 2.79
C ILE A 201 -6.07 12.08 3.00
N CYS A 202 -4.85 11.66 2.70
CA CYS A 202 -4.38 10.34 3.05
C CYS A 202 -2.93 10.38 3.50
N MET A 203 -2.56 9.40 4.32
CA MET A 203 -1.21 9.24 4.81
C MET A 203 -0.83 7.77 4.95
N THR A 204 0.44 7.48 4.70
CA THR A 204 1.05 6.16 4.87
C THR A 204 2.25 6.28 5.80
N MET A 205 2.36 5.33 6.72
CA MET A 205 3.45 5.25 7.69
C MET A 205 4.06 3.85 7.63
N LEU A 206 5.37 3.79 7.39
CA LEU A 206 6.16 2.57 7.46
C LEU A 206 6.96 2.57 8.76
N PHE A 207 6.77 1.52 9.55
CA PHE A 207 7.46 1.35 10.83
C PHE A 207 8.72 0.50 10.69
N ASN A 208 9.62 0.63 11.68
CA ASN A 208 10.86 -0.14 11.79
C ASN A 208 10.67 -1.68 11.72
N LYS A 209 9.57 -2.21 12.25
CA LYS A 209 9.24 -3.64 12.23
C LYS A 209 8.55 -4.12 10.93
N ASN A 210 8.73 -3.40 9.82
CA ASN A 210 8.09 -3.68 8.52
C ASN A 210 6.55 -3.75 8.59
N LEU A 211 5.93 -2.92 9.41
CA LEU A 211 4.48 -2.71 9.43
C LEU A 211 4.13 -1.49 8.57
N LEU A 212 3.11 -1.60 7.72
CA LEU A 212 2.56 -0.49 6.95
C LEU A 212 1.18 -0.11 7.48
N LEU A 213 1.03 1.14 7.90
CA LEU A 213 -0.26 1.72 8.26
C LEU A 213 -0.68 2.71 7.18
N GLU A 214 -1.88 2.51 6.64
CA GLU A 214 -2.51 3.42 5.69
C GLU A 214 -3.75 4.04 6.32
N ILE A 215 -3.76 5.37 6.43
CA ILE A 215 -4.90 6.13 6.94
C ILE A 215 -5.53 6.89 5.78
N ASN A 216 -6.78 6.56 5.51
CA ASN A 216 -7.57 7.12 4.42
C ASN A 216 -8.73 7.97 4.98
N GLN A 217 -9.14 8.96 4.20
CA GLN A 217 -10.31 9.77 4.52
C GLN A 217 -11.62 8.98 4.38
N SER A 218 -12.52 9.14 5.36
CA SER A 218 -13.84 8.48 5.40
C SER A 218 -14.93 9.20 4.60
N GLU A 219 -14.88 10.54 4.45
CA GLU A 219 -15.91 11.27 3.72
C GLU A 219 -15.88 10.98 2.20
N GLU A 220 -16.99 11.27 1.51
CA GLU A 220 -17.15 11.00 0.07
C GLU A 220 -15.98 11.56 -0.75
N LYS A 221 -15.31 10.64 -1.44
CA LYS A 221 -14.22 10.93 -2.36
C LYS A 221 -14.86 11.34 -3.70
N PRO A 222 -14.53 12.51 -4.28
CA PRO A 222 -15.07 12.89 -5.59
C PRO A 222 -14.72 11.81 -6.64
N GLU A 223 -15.75 11.29 -7.34
CA GLU A 223 -15.67 10.08 -8.19
C GLU A 223 -14.50 10.08 -9.18
N HIS A 224 -14.12 11.25 -9.71
CA HIS A 224 -13.10 11.38 -10.74
C HIS A 224 -11.64 11.40 -10.24
N LYS A 225 -11.39 11.44 -8.92
CA LYS A 225 -10.02 11.46 -8.33
C LYS A 225 -9.58 10.13 -7.71
N ASN A 226 -10.43 9.10 -7.72
CA ASN A 226 -10.15 7.80 -7.09
C ASN A 226 -9.07 6.97 -7.81
N ILE A 227 -8.99 7.07 -9.14
CA ILE A 227 -8.11 6.20 -9.94
C ILE A 227 -6.65 6.64 -9.84
N SER A 228 -6.38 7.94 -9.97
CA SER A 228 -5.00 8.46 -9.87
C SER A 228 -4.42 8.30 -8.47
N TYR A 229 -5.25 8.43 -7.43
CA TYR A 229 -4.84 8.19 -6.05
C TYR A 229 -4.54 6.70 -5.79
N ASN A 230 -5.46 5.78 -6.15
CA ASN A 230 -5.26 4.33 -5.99
C ASN A 230 -4.08 3.81 -6.81
N ILE A 231 -3.81 4.39 -7.98
CA ILE A 231 -2.64 4.05 -8.79
C ILE A 231 -1.38 4.63 -8.14
N LYS A 232 -1.38 5.87 -7.66
CA LYS A 232 -0.19 6.50 -7.05
C LYS A 232 0.21 5.81 -5.73
N THR A 233 -0.75 5.40 -4.90
CA THR A 233 -0.47 4.63 -3.67
C THR A 233 0.03 3.23 -3.98
N LYS A 234 -0.59 2.50 -4.93
CA LYS A 234 -0.12 1.18 -5.37
C LYS A 234 1.27 1.25 -6.03
N VAL A 235 1.53 2.27 -6.85
CA VAL A 235 2.81 2.47 -7.55
C VAL A 235 3.95 2.74 -6.56
N GLN A 236 3.70 3.37 -5.40
CA GLN A 236 4.73 3.52 -4.37
C GLN A 236 5.08 2.18 -3.71
N SER A 237 4.09 1.34 -3.39
CA SER A 237 4.35 -0.03 -2.92
C SER A 237 5.09 -0.85 -3.97
N PHE A 238 4.74 -0.71 -5.25
CA PHE A 238 5.47 -1.34 -6.36
C PHE A 238 6.90 -0.82 -6.51
N LYS A 239 7.16 0.49 -6.40
CA LYS A 239 8.51 1.05 -6.46
C LYS A 239 9.39 0.52 -5.33
N TYR A 240 8.84 0.39 -4.13
CA TYR A 240 9.55 -0.22 -3.00
C TYR A 240 9.92 -1.69 -3.27
N ILE A 241 8.98 -2.47 -3.82
CA ILE A 241 9.21 -3.87 -4.20
C ILE A 241 10.24 -3.98 -5.33
N ILE A 242 10.13 -3.12 -6.36
CA ILE A 242 11.04 -3.11 -7.52
C ILE A 242 12.46 -2.73 -7.08
N ASN A 243 12.63 -1.69 -6.26
CA ASN A 243 13.94 -1.31 -5.75
C ASN A 243 14.57 -2.45 -4.92
N ARG A 244 13.78 -3.19 -4.13
CA ARG A 244 14.24 -4.37 -3.39
C ARG A 244 14.66 -5.54 -4.29
N VAL A 245 13.95 -5.75 -5.41
CA VAL A 245 14.29 -6.76 -6.42
C VAL A 245 15.58 -6.39 -7.15
N PHE A 246 15.80 -5.12 -7.47
CA PHE A 246 17.07 -4.64 -8.04
C PHE A 246 18.24 -4.73 -7.03
N ASP A 247 17.97 -4.57 -5.74
CA ASP A 247 18.95 -4.77 -4.66
C ASP A 247 19.23 -6.25 -4.31
N TYR A 248 18.76 -7.21 -5.12
CA TYR A 248 18.87 -8.66 -4.86
C TYR A 248 18.33 -9.10 -3.48
N LYS A 249 17.51 -8.27 -2.82
CA LYS A 249 16.86 -8.62 -1.57
C LYS A 249 15.54 -9.30 -1.91
N SER A 250 15.31 -10.48 -1.34
CA SER A 250 14.05 -11.22 -1.52
C SER A 250 12.87 -10.28 -1.21
N PRO A 251 11.82 -10.25 -2.05
CA PRO A 251 10.67 -9.39 -1.80
C PRO A 251 10.04 -9.80 -0.46
N THR A 252 10.22 -8.96 0.56
CA THR A 252 9.66 -9.16 1.90
C THR A 252 8.20 -8.73 1.88
N TYR A 253 7.30 -9.59 2.32
CA TYR A 253 5.90 -9.22 2.48
C TYR A 253 5.77 -8.28 3.68
N ILE A 254 5.20 -7.09 3.47
CA ILE A 254 5.00 -6.08 4.51
C ILE A 254 3.55 -6.20 4.99
N PRO A 255 3.29 -6.64 6.23
CA PRO A 255 1.94 -6.62 6.79
C PRO A 255 1.36 -5.21 6.76
N LYS A 256 0.09 -5.12 6.37
CA LYS A 256 -0.64 -3.87 6.16
C LYS A 256 -1.86 -3.80 7.05
N ILE A 257 -2.09 -2.63 7.64
CA ILE A 257 -3.33 -2.24 8.30
C ILE A 257 -3.81 -0.96 7.60
N SER A 258 -5.04 -0.96 7.12
CA SER A 258 -5.68 0.22 6.56
C SER A 258 -6.85 0.64 7.44
N ILE A 259 -6.91 1.92 7.79
CA ILE A 259 -8.00 2.49 8.57
C ILE A 259 -8.57 3.72 7.87
N GLU A 260 -9.86 3.97 8.06
CA GLU A 260 -10.52 5.20 7.60
C GLU A 260 -10.93 6.10 8.76
N LEU A 261 -10.57 7.39 8.66
CA LEU A 261 -10.81 8.42 9.68
C LEU A 261 -11.43 9.67 9.06
N PRO A 262 -12.15 10.50 9.85
CA PRO A 262 -12.62 11.81 9.41
C PRO A 262 -11.46 12.72 8.99
N LYS A 263 -11.66 13.54 7.95
CA LYS A 263 -10.65 14.45 7.39
C LYS A 263 -10.00 15.34 8.44
N ARG A 264 -10.83 15.88 9.35
CA ARG A 264 -10.37 16.77 10.43
C ARG A 264 -9.35 16.07 11.33
N ASP A 265 -9.64 14.83 11.69
CA ASP A 265 -8.85 14.09 12.66
C ASP A 265 -7.55 13.62 12.01
N ILE A 266 -7.57 13.16 10.76
CA ILE A 266 -6.34 12.84 10.00
C ILE A 266 -5.39 14.05 9.96
N LYS A 267 -5.93 15.24 9.67
CA LYS A 267 -5.13 16.47 9.60
C LYS A 267 -4.52 16.82 10.97
N SER A 268 -5.29 16.71 12.04
CA SER A 268 -4.82 16.94 13.41
C SER A 268 -3.73 15.95 13.81
N ILE A 269 -3.98 14.65 13.59
CA ILE A 269 -3.06 13.54 13.87
C ILE A 269 -1.76 13.72 13.10
N TYR A 270 -1.84 13.89 11.78
CA TYR A 270 -0.66 14.02 10.95
C TYR A 270 0.19 15.23 11.34
N ARG A 271 -0.42 16.33 11.76
CA ARG A 271 0.27 17.55 12.18
C ARG A 271 0.79 17.49 13.62
N ALA A 272 0.19 16.71 14.50
CA ALA A 272 0.67 16.52 15.87
C ALA A 272 1.84 15.52 15.96
N ILE A 273 1.85 14.44 15.17
CA ILE A 273 2.80 13.33 15.31
C ILE A 273 4.25 13.71 14.90
N PRO A 274 5.27 13.55 15.76
CA PRO A 274 6.68 13.77 15.42
C PRO A 274 7.18 12.91 14.25
N TYR A 275 8.36 13.24 13.69
CA TYR A 275 8.94 12.43 12.60
C TYR A 275 9.22 10.98 12.99
N HIS A 276 9.68 10.74 14.22
CA HIS A 276 9.99 9.43 14.77
C HIS A 276 9.11 9.12 15.98
N SER A 277 7.80 9.18 15.79
CA SER A 277 6.84 8.87 16.86
C SER A 277 6.74 7.37 17.09
N GLN A 278 6.40 7.01 18.33
CA GLN A 278 6.12 5.64 18.73
C GLN A 278 4.64 5.31 18.57
N MET A 279 4.34 4.06 18.27
CA MET A 279 2.98 3.54 18.14
C MET A 279 2.78 2.25 18.97
N ALA A 280 1.64 2.16 19.64
CA ALA A 280 1.09 0.92 20.20
C ALA A 280 -0.07 0.42 19.34
N LEU A 281 -0.21 -0.89 19.18
CA LEU A 281 -1.25 -1.51 18.37
C LEU A 281 -1.98 -2.60 19.17
N HIS A 282 -3.30 -2.55 19.15
CA HIS A 282 -4.20 -3.60 19.66
C HIS A 282 -5.01 -4.15 18.48
N LEU A 283 -5.00 -5.48 18.33
CA LEU A 283 -5.62 -6.22 17.22
C LEU A 283 -6.83 -7.00 17.71
#